data_AF-A0A1I5RCI2-F1
#
_entry.id   AF-A0A1I5RCI2-F1
#
_cell.length_a   1.000
_cell.length_b   1.000
_cell.length_c   1.000
_cell.angle_alpha   90.00
_cell.angle_beta   90.00
_cell.angle_gamma   90.00
#
_symmetry.space_group_name_H-M   'P 1'
#
loop_
_entity.id
_entity.type
_entity.pdbx_description
1 polymer ?
#
loop_
_entity_poly.entity_id
_entity_poly.type
_entity_poly.pdbx_seq_one_letter_code
_entity_poly.pdbx_strand_id
1 'polypeptide(L)'
;MKTYQASGKEIQLYNFTGIVAETGKNMETIVSGGGGGGYSYQGTGGTAPVTIRSRTVVHDQFFLVDANGNEMSFQLQDFNIACRRDNKLAVIWGIKKGKEKGPYIIVHNYSTNSTFYDDKSIARLFRLSPLLLFGGGLLAVIILWNIMGGWILAIAIGVLIYYEVTLRKQIKTFKNSIDFNDFA
;
A
#
# COMPACT_ATOMS: atom_id res chain seq x y z
N MET A 1 -3.59 -19.57 -9.42
CA MET A 1 -2.34 -18.79 -9.60
C MET A 1 -2.33 -18.19 -11.00
N LYS A 2 -2.18 -16.88 -11.13
CA LYS A 2 -2.02 -16.19 -12.43
C LYS A 2 -0.75 -15.34 -12.41
N THR A 3 0.01 -15.33 -13.49
CA THR A 3 1.20 -14.48 -13.61
C THR A 3 0.85 -13.20 -14.35
N TYR A 4 1.17 -12.06 -13.76
CA TYR A 4 1.01 -10.74 -14.35
C TYR A 4 2.39 -10.13 -14.64
N GLN A 5 2.60 -9.73 -15.89
CA GLN A 5 3.81 -9.04 -16.32
C GLN A 5 3.47 -7.56 -16.53
N ALA A 6 4.00 -6.69 -15.69
CA ALA A 6 3.88 -5.24 -15.88
C ALA A 6 5.21 -4.55 -15.65
N SER A 7 5.57 -3.69 -16.61
CA SER A 7 6.76 -2.85 -16.57
C SER A 7 8.05 -3.62 -16.24
N GLY A 8 8.24 -4.79 -16.86
CA GLY A 8 9.42 -5.63 -16.69
C GLY A 8 9.50 -6.38 -15.36
N LYS A 9 8.42 -6.36 -14.56
CA LYS A 9 8.31 -7.13 -13.31
C LYS A 9 7.25 -8.20 -13.42
N GLU A 10 7.65 -9.41 -13.05
CA GLU A 10 6.79 -10.57 -12.93
C GLU A 10 6.20 -10.66 -11.52
N ILE A 11 4.87 -10.59 -11.43
CA ILE A 11 4.11 -10.71 -10.19
C ILE A 11 3.20 -11.92 -10.32
N GLN A 12 3.28 -12.84 -9.38
CA GLN A 12 2.40 -14.00 -9.28
C GLN A 12 1.23 -13.64 -8.37
N LEU A 13 0.02 -13.70 -8.92
CA LEU A 13 -1.23 -13.48 -8.20
C LEU A 13 -1.76 -14.81 -7.70
N TYR A 14 -2.08 -14.82 -6.42
CA TYR A 14 -2.72 -15.91 -5.72
C TYR A 14 -4.05 -15.43 -5.18
N ASN A 15 -5.00 -16.34 -5.07
CA ASN A 15 -6.33 -16.07 -4.56
C ASN A 15 -6.78 -17.17 -3.62
N PHE A 16 -7.69 -16.80 -2.73
CA PHE A 16 -8.49 -17.72 -1.95
C PHE A 16 -9.94 -17.23 -1.98
N THR A 17 -10.84 -18.09 -2.39
CA THR A 17 -12.26 -17.76 -2.57
C THR A 17 -13.09 -18.70 -1.71
N GLY A 18 -14.00 -18.13 -0.93
CA GLY A 18 -14.80 -18.90 0.00
C GLY A 18 -15.95 -18.11 0.61
N ILE A 19 -16.71 -18.78 1.47
CA ILE A 19 -17.80 -18.21 2.25
C ILE A 19 -17.25 -17.74 3.59
N VAL A 20 -17.67 -16.54 4.03
CA VAL A 20 -17.28 -15.99 5.33
C VAL A 20 -17.95 -16.78 6.45
N ALA A 21 -17.16 -17.47 7.27
CA ALA A 21 -17.64 -18.16 8.46
C ALA A 21 -17.78 -17.19 9.66
N GLU A 22 -16.81 -16.30 9.81
CA GLU A 22 -16.76 -15.33 10.91
C GLU A 22 -16.03 -14.06 10.49
N THR A 23 -16.38 -12.94 11.12
CA THR A 23 -15.80 -11.62 10.88
C THR A 23 -15.58 -10.88 12.19
N GLY A 24 -14.49 -10.12 12.26
CA GLY A 24 -14.12 -9.22 13.32
C GLY A 24 -13.55 -7.94 12.73
N LYS A 25 -13.89 -6.80 13.32
CA LYS A 25 -13.38 -5.50 12.89
C LYS A 25 -13.00 -4.69 14.12
N ASN A 26 -11.77 -4.19 14.15
CA ASN A 26 -11.32 -3.29 15.20
C ASN A 26 -10.78 -1.99 14.58
N MET A 27 -10.69 -0.97 15.41
CA MET A 27 -10.14 0.33 15.03
C MET A 27 -9.08 0.72 16.04
N GLU A 28 -7.90 1.06 15.55
CA GLU A 28 -6.79 1.56 16.34
C GLU A 28 -6.53 3.01 15.95
N THR A 29 -6.54 3.94 16.90
CA THR A 29 -6.16 5.33 16.62
C THR A 29 -4.78 5.61 17.17
N ILE A 30 -3.84 5.85 16.26
CA ILE A 30 -2.46 6.22 16.57
C ILE A 30 -2.43 7.74 16.65
N VAL A 31 -2.08 8.28 17.82
CA VAL A 31 -1.90 9.72 18.04
C VAL A 31 -0.42 10.00 18.26
N SER A 32 0.15 10.90 17.45
CA SER A 32 1.52 11.38 17.58
C SER A 32 1.53 12.89 17.78
N GLY A 33 2.19 13.34 18.83
CA GLY A 33 2.37 14.76 19.15
C GLY A 33 3.85 15.11 19.21
N GLY A 34 4.21 16.28 18.70
CA GLY A 34 5.58 16.77 18.72
C GLY A 34 5.64 18.29 18.65
N GLY A 35 6.73 18.86 19.15
CA GLY A 35 6.86 20.29 19.38
C GLY A 35 6.46 20.69 20.80
N GLY A 36 6.37 21.99 21.03
CA GLY A 36 6.30 22.56 22.37
C GLY A 36 7.68 22.94 22.88
N GLY A 37 7.76 24.17 23.36
CA GLY A 37 8.97 24.80 23.87
C GLY A 37 8.64 26.26 24.14
N GLY A 38 9.24 26.86 25.15
CA GLY A 38 8.99 28.24 25.48
C GLY A 38 10.21 28.83 26.13
N TYR A 39 10.50 30.08 25.80
CA TYR A 39 11.55 30.84 26.46
C TYR A 39 10.94 32.14 26.98
N SER A 40 11.22 32.48 28.24
CA SER A 40 10.84 33.75 28.84
C SER A 40 12.06 34.43 29.46
N TYR A 41 12.23 35.72 29.19
CA TYR A 41 13.24 36.57 29.79
C TYR A 41 12.65 37.95 30.11
N GLN A 42 12.80 38.37 31.37
CA GLN A 42 12.36 39.69 31.88
C GLN A 42 10.93 40.09 31.46
N GLY A 43 9.97 39.16 31.58
CA GLY A 43 8.56 39.43 31.29
C GLY A 43 8.15 39.35 29.81
N THR A 44 9.09 39.04 28.90
CA THR A 44 8.78 38.76 27.49
C THR A 44 9.21 37.34 27.13
N GLY A 45 8.45 36.68 26.26
CA GLY A 45 8.74 35.30 25.88
C GLY A 45 7.97 34.83 24.66
N GLY A 46 8.48 33.77 24.04
CA GLY A 46 7.89 33.12 22.87
C GLY A 46 7.65 31.65 23.13
N THR A 47 6.56 31.12 22.58
CA THR A 47 6.21 29.70 22.66
C THR A 47 6.21 29.08 21.27
N ALA A 48 6.85 27.93 21.13
CA ALA A 48 6.73 27.09 19.96
C ALA A 48 5.40 26.31 20.00
N PRO A 49 4.67 26.27 18.88
CA PRO A 49 3.41 25.53 18.82
C PRO A 49 3.62 24.03 18.95
N VAL A 50 2.65 23.35 19.56
CA VAL A 50 2.56 21.89 19.58
C VAL A 50 1.77 21.43 18.37
N THR A 51 2.28 20.45 17.63
CA THR A 51 1.56 19.81 16.53
C THR A 51 1.13 18.41 16.95
N ILE A 52 -0.17 18.14 16.85
CA ILE A 52 -0.76 16.82 17.11
C ILE A 52 -1.28 16.27 15.79
N ARG A 53 -0.96 15.01 15.50
CA ARG A 53 -1.46 14.25 14.36
C ARG A 53 -2.09 12.97 14.88
N SER A 54 -3.22 12.59 14.31
CA SER A 54 -3.84 11.29 14.58
C SER A 54 -4.09 10.54 13.28
N ARG A 55 -4.02 9.22 13.34
CA ARG A 55 -4.33 8.30 12.24
C ARG A 55 -5.10 7.12 12.81
N THR A 56 -6.29 6.89 12.28
CA THR A 56 -7.04 5.67 12.56
C THR A 56 -6.69 4.59 11.54
N VAL A 57 -6.40 3.39 12.03
CA VAL A 57 -6.13 2.16 11.29
C VAL A 57 -7.29 1.22 11.56
N VAL A 58 -7.91 0.70 10.50
CA VAL A 58 -8.96 -0.33 10.61
C VAL A 58 -8.29 -1.68 10.41
N HIS A 59 -8.45 -2.61 11.35
CA HIS A 59 -8.06 -4.00 11.11
C HIS A 59 -9.30 -4.86 10.87
N ASP A 60 -9.29 -5.55 9.74
CA ASP A 60 -10.33 -6.48 9.30
C ASP A 60 -9.81 -7.91 9.53
N GLN A 61 -10.56 -8.72 10.27
CA GLN A 61 -10.27 -10.13 10.47
C GLN A 61 -11.46 -10.97 10.02
N PHE A 62 -11.24 -12.01 9.24
CA PHE A 62 -12.31 -12.91 8.84
C PHE A 62 -11.77 -14.29 8.46
N PHE A 63 -12.64 -15.28 8.53
CA PHE A 63 -12.36 -16.66 8.15
C PHE A 63 -13.15 -17.01 6.90
N LEU A 64 -12.48 -17.53 5.89
CA LEU A 64 -13.10 -18.02 4.66
C LEU A 64 -13.03 -19.53 4.60
N VAL A 65 -14.13 -20.16 4.24
CA VAL A 65 -14.21 -21.61 3.99
C VAL A 65 -14.47 -21.83 2.49
N ASP A 66 -13.59 -22.58 1.83
CA ASP A 66 -13.75 -22.92 0.41
C ASP A 66 -14.77 -24.05 0.20
N ALA A 67 -15.07 -24.37 -1.07
CA ALA A 67 -16.01 -25.44 -1.41
C ALA A 67 -15.51 -26.85 -1.00
N ASN A 68 -14.21 -27.02 -0.73
CA ASN A 68 -13.63 -28.27 -0.27
C ASN A 68 -13.62 -28.38 1.26
N GLY A 69 -14.11 -27.36 1.98
CA GLY A 69 -14.10 -27.29 3.43
C GLY A 69 -12.77 -26.82 4.04
N ASN A 70 -11.82 -26.33 3.23
CA ASN A 70 -10.60 -25.73 3.75
C ASN A 70 -10.91 -24.35 4.32
N GLU A 71 -10.44 -24.08 5.54
CA GLU A 71 -10.57 -22.79 6.19
C GLU A 71 -9.26 -22.01 6.15
N MET A 72 -9.34 -20.71 5.84
CA MET A 72 -8.21 -19.79 5.90
C MET A 72 -8.62 -18.50 6.60
N SER A 73 -7.83 -18.10 7.60
CA SER A 73 -8.00 -16.84 8.30
C SER A 73 -7.23 -15.71 7.60
N PHE A 74 -7.85 -14.53 7.50
CA PHE A 74 -7.25 -13.33 6.97
C PHE A 74 -7.27 -12.23 8.02
N GLN A 75 -6.15 -11.51 8.13
CA GLN A 75 -6.01 -10.30 8.94
C GLN A 75 -5.45 -9.21 8.04
N LEU A 76 -6.29 -8.24 7.71
CA LEU A 76 -6.03 -7.17 6.76
C LEU A 76 -6.08 -5.81 7.47
N GLN A 77 -5.35 -4.85 6.94
CA GLN A 77 -5.29 -3.49 7.49
C GLN A 77 -5.68 -2.48 6.42
N ASP A 78 -6.45 -1.46 6.82
CA ASP A 78 -6.88 -0.34 5.99
C ASP A 78 -7.74 -0.73 4.75
N PHE A 79 -8.29 -1.95 4.68
CA PHE A 79 -9.26 -2.31 3.62
C PHE A 79 -10.68 -1.84 3.95
N ASN A 80 -11.04 -1.84 5.24
CA ASN A 80 -12.36 -1.51 5.76
C ASN A 80 -13.48 -2.29 5.04
N ILE A 81 -13.36 -3.62 5.06
CA ILE A 81 -14.21 -4.51 4.28
C ILE A 81 -15.61 -4.54 4.90
N ALA A 82 -16.62 -4.29 4.07
CA ALA A 82 -18.01 -4.51 4.45
C ALA A 82 -18.40 -5.95 4.08
N CYS A 83 -18.29 -6.87 5.04
CA CYS A 83 -18.72 -8.25 4.90
C CYS A 83 -19.41 -8.75 6.17
N ARG A 84 -20.22 -9.80 6.03
CA ARG A 84 -20.86 -10.52 7.12
C ARG A 84 -20.75 -12.02 6.84
N ARG A 85 -21.14 -12.85 7.82
CA ARG A 85 -21.28 -14.30 7.65
C ARG A 85 -22.11 -14.61 6.40
N ASP A 86 -21.74 -15.68 5.71
CA ASP A 86 -22.34 -16.20 4.47
C ASP A 86 -22.05 -15.38 3.20
N ASN A 87 -21.35 -14.24 3.29
CA ASN A 87 -20.88 -13.56 2.10
C ASN A 87 -19.80 -14.38 1.39
N LYS A 88 -19.84 -14.41 0.06
CA LYS A 88 -18.79 -15.00 -0.78
C LYS A 88 -17.72 -13.95 -1.07
N LEU A 89 -16.48 -14.18 -0.63
CA LEU A 89 -15.34 -13.29 -0.85
C LEU A 89 -14.22 -14.00 -1.62
N ALA A 90 -13.48 -13.23 -2.42
CA ALA A 90 -12.15 -13.58 -2.91
C ALA A 90 -11.11 -12.63 -2.31
N VAL A 91 -10.06 -13.17 -1.71
CA VAL A 91 -8.88 -12.42 -1.28
C VAL A 91 -7.76 -12.70 -2.27
N ILE A 92 -7.13 -11.65 -2.78
CA ILE A 92 -6.06 -11.72 -3.78
C ILE A 92 -4.79 -11.08 -3.19
N TRP A 93 -3.67 -11.80 -3.29
CA TRP A 93 -2.35 -11.30 -2.92
C TRP A 93 -1.36 -11.47 -4.06
N GLY A 94 -0.38 -10.57 -4.12
CA GLY A 94 0.65 -10.58 -5.16
C GLY A 94 2.02 -10.89 -4.58
N ILE A 95 2.71 -11.89 -5.14
CA ILE A 95 4.07 -12.27 -4.77
C ILE A 95 5.02 -11.86 -5.91
N LYS A 96 6.06 -11.10 -5.58
CA LYS A 96 7.11 -10.76 -6.56
C LYS A 96 7.97 -11.98 -6.86
N LYS A 97 8.44 -12.11 -8.10
CA LYS A 97 9.46 -13.11 -8.47
C LYS A 97 10.64 -13.08 -7.50
N GLY A 98 11.03 -14.25 -6.99
CA GLY A 98 12.12 -14.42 -6.04
C GLY A 98 11.75 -14.14 -4.57
N LYS A 99 10.47 -13.94 -4.24
CA LYS A 99 9.97 -13.88 -2.87
C LYS A 99 8.98 -15.01 -2.60
N GLU A 100 8.91 -15.45 -1.35
CA GLU A 100 7.98 -16.48 -0.91
C GLU A 100 6.65 -15.92 -0.40
N LYS A 101 6.64 -14.64 0.02
CA LYS A 101 5.48 -13.98 0.61
C LYS A 101 5.24 -12.63 -0.04
N GLY A 102 3.98 -12.24 -0.09
CA GLY A 102 3.51 -11.01 -0.71
C GLY A 102 2.36 -10.38 0.05
N PRO A 103 2.12 -9.07 -0.10
CA PRO A 103 1.01 -8.39 0.54
C PRO A 103 -0.33 -8.76 -0.11
N TYR A 104 -1.39 -8.76 0.70
CA TYR A 104 -2.76 -8.73 0.21
C TYR A 104 -3.01 -7.41 -0.51
N ILE A 105 -3.68 -7.46 -1.65
CA ILE A 105 -3.86 -6.30 -2.53
C ILE A 105 -5.31 -5.99 -2.83
N ILE A 106 -6.15 -7.02 -2.93
CA ILE A 106 -7.55 -6.87 -3.34
C ILE A 106 -8.41 -7.84 -2.54
N VAL A 107 -9.57 -7.36 -2.10
CA VAL A 107 -10.66 -8.19 -1.63
C VAL A 107 -11.90 -7.88 -2.44
N HIS A 108 -12.45 -8.88 -3.11
CA HIS A 108 -13.70 -8.76 -3.85
C HIS A 108 -14.81 -9.49 -3.11
N ASN A 109 -15.93 -8.81 -2.89
CA ASN A 109 -17.11 -9.38 -2.28
C ASN A 109 -18.15 -9.63 -3.37
N TYR A 110 -18.33 -10.91 -3.74
CA TYR A 110 -19.28 -11.33 -4.78
C TYR A 110 -20.74 -11.14 -4.34
N SER A 111 -21.03 -11.20 -3.04
CA SER A 111 -22.40 -11.05 -2.52
C SER A 111 -22.90 -9.61 -2.60
N THR A 112 -22.01 -8.62 -2.44
CA THR A 112 -22.35 -7.19 -2.52
C THR A 112 -21.81 -6.50 -3.77
N ASN A 113 -21.12 -7.25 -4.64
CA ASN A 113 -20.38 -6.76 -5.81
C ASN A 113 -19.45 -5.57 -5.50
N SER A 114 -18.84 -5.56 -4.31
CA SER A 114 -17.96 -4.48 -3.85
C SER A 114 -16.51 -4.93 -3.84
N THR A 115 -15.61 -4.08 -4.32
CA THR A 115 -14.17 -4.37 -4.37
C THR A 115 -13.38 -3.39 -3.51
N PHE A 116 -12.49 -3.92 -2.67
CA PHE A 116 -11.62 -3.17 -1.78
C PHE A 116 -10.17 -3.35 -2.23
N TYR A 117 -9.43 -2.24 -2.34
CA TYR A 117 -8.05 -2.23 -2.82
C TYR A 117 -7.12 -1.64 -1.75
N ASP A 118 -5.97 -2.25 -1.54
CA ASP A 118 -4.87 -1.62 -0.82
C ASP A 118 -3.88 -1.00 -1.82
N ASP A 119 -4.10 0.29 -2.10
CA ASP A 119 -3.27 1.08 -3.00
C ASP A 119 -1.80 1.13 -2.56
N LYS A 120 -1.53 1.11 -1.26
CA LYS A 120 -0.16 1.16 -0.74
C LYS A 120 0.56 -0.16 -1.01
N SER A 121 -0.13 -1.28 -0.81
CA SER A 121 0.43 -2.60 -1.11
C SER A 121 0.61 -2.84 -2.59
N ILE A 122 -0.35 -2.43 -3.43
CA ILE A 122 -0.21 -2.49 -4.89
C ILE A 122 0.96 -1.61 -5.34
N ALA A 123 1.07 -0.37 -4.84
CA ALA A 123 2.22 0.50 -5.11
C ALA A 123 3.55 -0.14 -4.70
N ARG A 124 3.58 -0.84 -3.56
CA ARG A 124 4.78 -1.56 -3.08
C ARG A 124 5.16 -2.71 -4.01
N LEU A 125 4.20 -3.33 -4.71
CA LEU A 125 4.50 -4.36 -5.71
C LEU A 125 5.27 -3.77 -6.91
N PHE A 126 4.88 -2.59 -7.37
CA PHE A 126 5.50 -1.95 -8.54
C PHE A 126 6.71 -1.07 -8.20
N ARG A 127 6.84 -0.58 -6.94
CA ARG A 127 7.98 0.26 -6.54
C ARG A 127 9.33 -0.44 -6.75
N LEU A 128 10.31 0.32 -7.23
CA LEU A 128 11.72 -0.06 -7.24
C LEU A 128 12.26 -0.01 -5.80
N SER A 129 13.34 -0.73 -5.53
CA SER A 129 13.96 -0.71 -4.21
C SER A 129 14.39 0.73 -3.86
N PRO A 130 14.12 1.19 -2.63
CA PRO A 130 14.50 2.55 -2.21
C PRO A 130 16.03 2.74 -2.29
N LEU A 131 16.81 1.67 -2.13
CA LEU A 131 18.26 1.71 -2.29
C LEU A 131 18.70 2.10 -3.71
N LEU A 132 18.00 1.63 -4.75
CA LEU A 132 18.30 2.03 -6.14
C LEU A 132 17.91 3.48 -6.40
N LEU A 133 16.76 3.92 -5.88
CA LEU A 133 16.27 5.28 -6.08
C LEU A 133 17.14 6.32 -5.34
N PHE A 134 17.42 6.09 -4.06
CA PHE A 134 18.18 7.03 -3.25
C PHE A 134 19.69 6.82 -3.35
N GLY A 135 20.18 5.58 -3.38
CA GLY A 135 21.61 5.28 -3.50
C GLY A 135 22.17 5.58 -4.88
N GLY A 136 21.45 5.20 -5.95
CA GLY A 136 21.81 5.58 -7.32
C GLY A 136 21.65 7.08 -7.56
N GLY A 137 20.59 7.68 -7.00
CA GLY A 137 20.34 9.12 -7.07
C GLY A 137 21.41 9.95 -6.37
N LEU A 138 21.84 9.58 -5.15
CA LEU A 138 22.91 10.28 -4.42
C LEU A 138 24.24 10.24 -5.16
N LEU A 139 24.63 9.08 -5.69
CA LEU A 139 25.85 8.95 -6.48
C LEU A 139 25.80 9.82 -7.74
N ALA A 140 24.67 9.81 -8.46
CA ALA A 140 24.48 10.67 -9.63
C ALA A 140 24.55 12.16 -9.27
N VAL A 141 23.94 12.58 -8.15
CA VAL A 141 23.99 13.96 -7.66
C VAL A 141 25.41 14.36 -7.29
N ILE A 142 26.16 13.53 -6.57
CA ILE A 142 27.56 13.82 -6.16
C ILE A 142 28.47 13.96 -7.39
N ILE A 143 28.33 13.07 -8.37
CA ILE A 143 29.13 13.09 -9.61
C ILE A 143 28.78 14.33 -10.45
N LEU A 144 27.49 14.65 -10.58
CA LEU A 144 27.03 15.74 -11.45
C LEU A 144 27.11 17.13 -10.80
N TRP A 145 27.15 17.22 -9.46
CA TRP A 145 27.20 18.50 -8.72
C TRP A 145 28.35 19.41 -9.17
N ASN A 146 29.47 18.80 -9.57
CA ASN A 146 30.65 19.50 -10.07
C ASN A 146 30.51 20.02 -11.52
N ILE A 147 29.46 19.64 -12.24
CA ILE A 147 29.33 19.87 -13.70
C ILE A 147 28.19 20.86 -14.03
N MET A 148 27.05 20.82 -13.33
CA MET A 148 25.81 21.52 -13.77
C MET A 148 25.17 22.47 -12.75
N GLY A 149 25.70 22.60 -11.53
CA GLY A 149 25.09 23.45 -10.50
C GLY A 149 23.64 23.05 -10.13
N GLY A 150 22.87 23.99 -9.57
CA GLY A 150 21.55 23.76 -8.95
C GLY A 150 20.45 23.13 -9.82
N TRP A 151 20.66 23.00 -11.14
CA TRP A 151 19.73 22.34 -12.08
C TRP A 151 19.53 20.84 -11.81
N ILE A 152 20.49 20.20 -11.14
CA ILE A 152 20.42 18.77 -10.80
C ILE A 152 19.25 18.48 -9.85
N LEU A 153 18.96 19.40 -8.93
CA LEU A 153 17.80 19.24 -8.04
C LEU A 153 16.49 19.31 -8.83
N ALA A 154 16.39 20.21 -9.81
CA ALA A 154 15.21 20.31 -10.66
C ALA A 154 15.01 19.03 -11.52
N ILE A 155 16.09 18.48 -12.08
CA ILE A 155 16.03 17.22 -12.84
C ILE A 155 15.67 16.04 -11.92
N ALA A 156 16.28 15.95 -10.74
CA ALA A 156 15.98 14.90 -9.77
C ALA A 156 14.51 14.94 -9.32
N ILE A 157 13.98 16.14 -9.04
CA ILE A 157 12.55 16.34 -8.73
C ILE A 157 11.68 15.93 -9.93
N GLY A 158 12.06 16.32 -11.16
CA GLY A 158 11.36 15.93 -12.38
C GLY A 158 11.29 14.41 -12.58
N VAL A 159 12.40 13.70 -12.33
CA VAL A 159 12.46 12.23 -12.40
C VAL A 159 11.59 11.58 -11.32
N LEU A 160 11.61 12.10 -10.09
CA LEU A 160 10.77 11.59 -9.01
C LEU A 160 9.27 11.78 -9.30
N ILE A 161 8.89 12.94 -9.85
CA ILE A 161 7.50 13.21 -10.27
C ILE A 161 7.11 12.28 -11.41
N TYR A 162 7.97 12.15 -12.44
CA TYR A 162 7.72 11.24 -13.56
C TYR A 162 7.54 9.78 -13.09
N TYR A 163 8.37 9.36 -12.13
CA TYR A 163 8.27 8.03 -11.52
C TYR A 163 6.94 7.82 -10.80
N GLU A 164 6.52 8.75 -9.94
CA GLU A 164 5.23 8.70 -9.23
C GLU A 164 4.04 8.69 -10.20
N VAL A 165 4.07 9.51 -11.26
CA VAL A 165 3.02 9.54 -12.29
C VAL A 165 2.94 8.20 -13.02
N THR A 166 4.08 7.63 -13.41
CA THR A 166 4.14 6.35 -14.12
C THR A 166 3.65 5.20 -13.23
N LEU A 167 3.99 5.23 -11.94
CA LEU A 167 3.52 4.25 -10.96
C LEU A 167 2.00 4.31 -10.78
N ARG A 168 1.43 5.51 -10.68
CA ARG A 168 -0.05 5.69 -10.63
C ARG A 168 -0.74 5.15 -11.87
N LYS A 169 -0.18 5.39 -13.05
CA LYS A 169 -0.70 4.82 -14.31
C LYS A 169 -0.67 3.29 -14.28
N GLN A 170 0.44 2.69 -13.87
CA GLN A 170 0.56 1.23 -13.74
C GLN A 170 -0.47 0.66 -12.77
N ILE A 171 -0.68 1.28 -11.60
CA ILE A 171 -1.69 0.86 -10.63
C ILE A 171 -3.09 0.90 -11.26
N LYS A 172 -3.42 1.99 -11.99
CA LYS A 172 -4.73 2.11 -12.64
C LYS A 172 -4.93 1.05 -13.73
N THR A 173 -3.93 0.82 -14.57
CA THR A 173 -3.98 -0.22 -15.60
C THR A 173 -4.11 -1.61 -14.97
N PHE A 174 -3.36 -1.89 -13.91
CA PHE A 174 -3.45 -3.15 -13.17
C PHE A 174 -4.87 -3.38 -12.64
N LYS A 175 -5.45 -2.40 -11.94
CA LYS A 175 -6.83 -2.49 -11.42
C LYS A 175 -7.85 -2.76 -12.52
N ASN A 176 -7.72 -2.09 -13.65
CA ASN A 176 -8.65 -2.26 -14.78
C ASN A 176 -8.47 -3.59 -15.53
N SER A 177 -7.29 -4.21 -15.45
CA SER A 177 -7.00 -5.48 -16.13
C SER A 177 -7.43 -6.72 -15.36
N ILE A 178 -7.89 -6.56 -14.11
CA ILE A 178 -8.31 -7.67 -13.26
C ILE A 178 -9.80 -7.91 -13.49
N ASP A 179 -10.11 -9.03 -14.14
CA ASP A 179 -11.47 -9.56 -14.17
C ASP A 179 -11.70 -10.42 -12.91
N PHE A 180 -12.69 -10.07 -12.10
CA PHE A 180 -12.99 -10.78 -10.86
C PHE A 180 -13.68 -12.14 -11.10
N ASN A 181 -14.27 -12.34 -12.27
CA ASN A 181 -14.90 -13.63 -12.62
C ASN A 181 -13.85 -14.74 -12.76
N ASP A 182 -12.62 -14.38 -13.10
CA ASP A 182 -11.49 -15.32 -13.19
C ASP A 182 -11.09 -15.95 -11.85
N PHE A 183 -11.55 -15.37 -10.74
CA PHE A 183 -11.18 -15.77 -9.38
C PHE A 183 -12.37 -16.31 -8.57
N ALA A 184 -13.55 -16.43 -9.20
CA ALA A 184 -14.81 -16.80 -8.56
C ALA A 184 -14.96 -18.30 -8.29
#